data_AF-A0A086ME12-F1
#
_entry.id   AF-A0A086ME12-F1
#
_cell.length_a   1.000
_cell.length_b   1.000
_cell.length_c   1.000
_cell.angle_alpha   90.00
_cell.angle_beta   90.00
_cell.angle_gamma   90.00
#
_symmetry.space_group_name_H-M   'P 1'
#
loop_
_entity.id
_entity.type
_entity.pdbx_description
1 polymer ?
#
loop_
_entity_poly.entity_id
_entity_poly.type
_entity_poly.pdbx_seq_one_letter_code
_entity_poly.pdbx_strand_id
1 'polypeptide(L)'
;MASVQYTTQLQAGLGLVAETKALLDLWRPGMSTRQLQEVARESGSFPTITARRLRNIVNECFAPRYLISDASPAAHLKRLAAYVPMADLMQLMLLFTSRANPILGDFIREIYWARYAGGYQQISNEGARAFVERAIDDNRTSKRWSETTVRRVAAYLTGCCADYGLLEKGAKSNRRILPYRVTPTASAYLAYDLHSKGLGDNALLTHQDWQLFGMSREDVIDELKRLSLKGHMIVQAAGDVVRIGWKHQSMEALCDVISKS
;
A
#
# COMPACT_ATOMS: atom_id res chain seq x y z
N MET A 1 21.85 0.48 1.89
CA MET A 1 20.94 -0.04 0.85
C MET A 1 20.94 0.97 -0.28
N ALA A 2 21.14 0.55 -1.53
CA ALA A 2 20.98 1.48 -2.66
C ALA A 2 19.54 2.01 -2.63
N SER A 3 19.35 3.34 -2.56
CA SER A 3 18.01 3.90 -2.50
C SER A 3 17.31 3.58 -3.81
N VAL A 4 16.14 2.92 -3.75
CA VAL A 4 15.35 2.63 -4.95
C VAL A 4 15.01 3.96 -5.62
N GLN A 5 15.43 4.13 -6.86
CA GLN A 5 15.18 5.36 -7.61
C GLN A 5 13.68 5.51 -7.89
N TYR A 6 13.20 6.73 -7.72
CA TYR A 6 11.85 7.14 -8.06
C TYR A 6 11.62 7.08 -9.56
N THR A 7 10.46 6.57 -9.93
CA THR A 7 10.00 6.48 -11.32
C THR A 7 8.72 7.29 -11.51
N THR A 8 8.34 7.50 -12.77
CA THR A 8 7.07 8.15 -13.12
C THR A 8 5.89 7.18 -13.09
N GLN A 9 6.06 5.94 -12.64
CA GLN A 9 5.06 4.88 -12.72
C GLN A 9 3.76 5.21 -12.00
N LEU A 10 3.80 5.99 -10.91
CA LEU A 10 2.59 6.43 -10.23
C LEU A 10 1.62 7.18 -11.17
N GLN A 11 2.14 7.85 -12.22
CA GLN A 11 1.32 8.53 -13.23
C GLN A 11 0.49 7.57 -14.11
N ALA A 12 0.85 6.28 -14.12
CA ALA A 12 0.07 5.26 -14.81
C ALA A 12 -1.27 4.99 -14.13
N GLY A 13 -1.40 5.30 -12.84
CA GLY A 13 -2.67 5.15 -12.14
C GLY A 13 -2.52 5.40 -10.65
N LEU A 14 -3.53 6.05 -10.07
CA LEU A 14 -3.61 6.37 -8.65
C LEU A 14 -3.85 5.11 -7.80
N GLY A 15 -4.76 5.17 -6.83
CA GLY A 15 -5.10 4.03 -5.99
C GLY A 15 -5.86 2.94 -6.74
N LEU A 16 -6.69 3.30 -7.73
CA LEU A 16 -7.44 2.37 -8.59
C LEU A 16 -8.19 1.30 -7.77
N VAL A 17 -8.83 1.69 -6.66
CA VAL A 17 -9.40 0.75 -5.68
C VAL A 17 -10.49 -0.12 -6.31
N ALA A 18 -11.41 0.49 -7.05
CA ALA A 18 -12.51 -0.22 -7.70
C ALA A 18 -12.00 -1.15 -8.80
N GLU A 19 -11.07 -0.66 -9.64
CA GLU A 19 -10.48 -1.46 -10.72
C GLU A 19 -9.64 -2.60 -10.19
N THR A 20 -8.87 -2.36 -9.12
CA THR A 20 -8.08 -3.40 -8.45
C THR A 20 -9.00 -4.50 -7.92
N LYS A 21 -10.11 -4.16 -7.26
CA LYS A 21 -11.08 -5.16 -6.80
C LYS A 21 -11.65 -5.97 -7.97
N ALA A 22 -12.11 -5.30 -9.03
CA ALA A 22 -12.65 -5.98 -10.20
C ALA A 22 -11.60 -6.91 -10.87
N LEU A 23 -10.34 -6.49 -10.94
CA LEU A 23 -9.25 -7.32 -11.45
C LEU A 23 -8.93 -8.50 -10.52
N LEU A 24 -8.97 -8.32 -9.20
CA LEU A 24 -8.84 -9.43 -8.25
C LEU A 24 -9.94 -10.46 -8.43
N ASP A 25 -11.18 -10.03 -8.67
CA ASP A 25 -12.33 -10.93 -8.89
C ASP A 25 -12.16 -11.78 -10.16
N LEU A 26 -11.59 -11.20 -11.22
CA LEU A 26 -11.33 -11.90 -12.49
C LEU A 26 -10.07 -12.77 -12.47
N TRP A 27 -9.02 -12.33 -11.79
CA TRP A 27 -7.72 -13.01 -11.77
C TRP A 27 -7.81 -14.41 -11.15
N ARG A 28 -7.05 -15.35 -11.71
CA ARG A 28 -6.88 -16.72 -11.18
C ARG A 28 -5.40 -17.06 -11.10
N PRO A 29 -4.97 -17.91 -10.15
CA PRO A 29 -3.60 -18.40 -10.09
C PRO A 29 -3.12 -18.93 -11.44
N GLY A 30 -1.89 -18.58 -11.83
CA GLY A 30 -1.31 -18.95 -13.13
C GLY A 30 -1.68 -18.03 -14.30
N MET A 31 -2.63 -17.09 -14.14
CA MET A 31 -2.92 -16.11 -15.21
C MET A 31 -1.76 -15.15 -15.40
N SER A 32 -1.27 -15.08 -16.64
CA SER A 32 -0.37 -14.02 -17.09
C SER A 32 -1.08 -12.66 -17.15
N THR A 33 -0.29 -11.58 -17.15
CA THR A 33 -0.79 -10.21 -17.33
C THR A 33 -1.62 -10.06 -18.61
N ARG A 34 -1.21 -10.74 -19.70
CA ARG A 34 -1.94 -10.75 -20.97
C ARG A 34 -3.30 -11.45 -20.85
N GLN A 35 -3.35 -12.63 -20.24
CA GLN A 35 -4.61 -13.35 -20.03
C GLN A 35 -5.57 -12.54 -19.15
N LEU A 36 -5.08 -11.89 -18.09
CA LEU A 36 -5.90 -11.02 -17.26
C LEU A 36 -6.48 -9.83 -18.06
N GLN A 37 -5.70 -9.24 -18.98
CA GLN A 37 -6.19 -8.18 -19.86
C GLN A 37 -7.30 -8.66 -20.80
N GLU A 38 -7.11 -9.83 -21.41
CA GLU A 38 -8.09 -10.43 -22.32
C GLU A 38 -9.40 -10.71 -21.57
N VAL A 39 -9.33 -11.36 -20.41
CA VAL A 39 -10.50 -11.63 -19.55
C VAL A 39 -11.17 -10.34 -19.08
N ALA A 40 -10.41 -9.33 -18.62
CA ALA A 40 -10.97 -8.06 -18.17
C ALA A 40 -11.64 -7.25 -19.29
N ARG A 41 -11.14 -7.36 -20.51
CA ARG A 41 -11.75 -6.74 -21.69
C ARG A 41 -13.08 -7.41 -22.04
N GLU A 42 -13.16 -8.73 -21.90
CA GLU A 42 -14.33 -9.54 -22.26
C GLU A 42 -15.40 -9.59 -21.17
N SER A 43 -15.03 -9.33 -19.90
CA SER A 43 -15.95 -9.44 -18.77
C SER A 43 -17.05 -8.38 -18.72
N GLY A 44 -16.91 -7.28 -19.47
CA GLY A 44 -17.81 -6.13 -19.37
C GLY A 44 -17.73 -5.35 -18.05
N SER A 45 -16.79 -5.69 -17.15
CA SER A 45 -16.67 -5.09 -15.81
C SER A 45 -16.07 -3.68 -15.81
N PHE A 46 -15.60 -3.19 -16.96
CA PHE A 46 -14.94 -1.89 -17.11
C PHE A 46 -15.58 -1.03 -18.22
N PRO A 47 -16.91 -0.76 -18.17
CA PRO A 47 -17.65 -0.16 -19.29
C PRO A 47 -17.21 1.27 -19.63
N THR A 48 -16.62 2.00 -18.68
CA THR A 48 -16.15 3.38 -18.85
C THR A 48 -14.66 3.47 -19.19
N ILE A 49 -13.95 2.35 -19.27
CA ILE A 49 -12.49 2.31 -19.47
C ILE A 49 -12.18 1.80 -20.87
N THR A 50 -11.51 2.63 -21.67
CA THR A 50 -11.03 2.21 -23.00
C THR A 50 -10.08 1.01 -22.90
N ALA A 51 -10.06 0.14 -23.92
CA ALA A 51 -9.17 -1.02 -23.96
C ALA A 51 -7.69 -0.65 -23.75
N ARG A 52 -7.25 0.48 -24.31
CA ARG A 52 -5.89 1.02 -24.09
C ARG A 52 -5.66 1.36 -22.62
N ARG A 53 -6.61 2.03 -21.97
CA ARG A 53 -6.48 2.41 -20.55
C ARG A 53 -6.48 1.18 -19.64
N LEU A 54 -7.34 0.20 -19.93
CA LEU A 54 -7.39 -1.06 -19.19
C LEU A 54 -6.05 -1.81 -19.28
N ARG A 55 -5.45 -1.89 -20.47
CA ARG A 55 -4.12 -2.45 -20.66
C ARG A 55 -3.07 -1.77 -19.78
N ASN A 56 -3.05 -0.44 -19.75
CA ASN A 56 -2.12 0.32 -18.91
C ASN A 56 -2.37 0.07 -17.41
N ILE A 57 -3.64 0.02 -16.98
CA ILE A 57 -3.99 -0.31 -15.58
C ILE A 57 -3.43 -1.69 -15.22
N VAL A 58 -3.62 -2.70 -16.08
CA VAL A 58 -3.15 -4.06 -15.78
C VAL A 58 -1.62 -4.14 -15.79
N ASN A 59 -0.95 -3.58 -16.82
CA ASN A 59 0.51 -3.68 -16.98
C ASN A 59 1.30 -2.79 -16.03
N GLU A 60 0.87 -1.54 -15.82
CA GLU A 60 1.66 -0.53 -15.14
C GLU A 60 1.24 -0.33 -13.68
N CYS A 61 0.04 -0.81 -13.30
CA CYS A 61 -0.48 -0.69 -11.93
C CYS A 61 -0.71 -2.06 -11.28
N PHE A 62 -1.62 -2.89 -11.78
CA PHE A 62 -2.03 -4.12 -11.10
C PHE A 62 -0.90 -5.15 -11.02
N ALA A 63 -0.27 -5.49 -12.15
CA ALA A 63 0.80 -6.47 -12.21
C ALA A 63 2.00 -6.13 -11.31
N PRO A 64 2.61 -4.93 -11.40
CA PRO A 64 3.76 -4.59 -10.56
C PRO A 64 3.43 -4.46 -9.06
N ARG A 65 2.15 -4.26 -8.71
CA ARG A 65 1.70 -4.20 -7.31
C ARG A 65 1.40 -5.58 -6.74
N TYR A 66 0.78 -6.48 -7.53
CA TYR A 66 0.13 -7.67 -6.98
C TYR A 66 0.55 -9.00 -7.64
N LEU A 67 1.12 -8.98 -8.85
CA LEU A 67 1.63 -10.18 -9.55
C LEU A 67 3.14 -10.39 -9.33
N ILE A 68 3.64 -9.94 -8.17
CA ILE A 68 5.00 -10.16 -7.68
C ILE A 68 5.05 -11.39 -6.77
N SER A 69 6.24 -11.94 -6.53
CA SER A 69 6.43 -13.08 -5.61
C SER A 69 5.40 -14.19 -5.86
N ASP A 70 5.38 -14.69 -7.11
CA ASP A 70 4.45 -15.70 -7.61
C ASP A 70 2.96 -15.33 -7.44
N ALA A 71 2.67 -14.03 -7.53
CA ALA A 71 1.34 -13.44 -7.36
C ALA A 71 0.69 -13.70 -5.99
N SER A 72 1.51 -13.97 -4.97
CA SER A 72 1.02 -14.15 -3.60
C SER A 72 0.21 -12.95 -3.07
N PRO A 73 0.55 -11.67 -3.35
CA PRO A 73 -0.32 -10.57 -2.94
C PRO A 73 -1.71 -10.63 -3.60
N ALA A 74 -1.79 -10.89 -4.91
CA ALA A 74 -3.08 -11.03 -5.59
C ALA A 74 -3.90 -12.18 -5.02
N ALA A 75 -3.27 -13.33 -4.73
CA ALA A 75 -3.94 -14.47 -4.10
C ALA A 75 -4.50 -14.13 -2.71
N HIS A 76 -3.71 -13.49 -1.86
CA HIS A 76 -4.14 -13.09 -0.52
C HIS A 76 -5.25 -12.03 -0.58
N LEU A 77 -5.07 -10.97 -1.37
CA LEU A 77 -6.05 -9.89 -1.47
C LEU A 77 -7.37 -10.38 -2.08
N LYS A 78 -7.32 -11.25 -3.09
CA LYS A 78 -8.53 -11.87 -3.65
C LYS A 78 -9.29 -12.67 -2.60
N ARG A 79 -8.58 -13.46 -1.78
CA ARG A 79 -9.18 -14.23 -0.70
C ARG A 79 -9.84 -13.33 0.33
N LEU A 80 -9.12 -12.30 0.78
CA LEU A 80 -9.61 -11.37 1.80
C LEU A 80 -10.77 -10.51 1.29
N ALA A 81 -10.77 -10.11 0.01
CA ALA A 81 -11.78 -9.22 -0.58
C ALA A 81 -13.22 -9.75 -0.49
N ALA A 82 -13.41 -11.06 -0.30
CA ALA A 82 -14.73 -11.67 -0.11
C ALA A 82 -15.28 -11.51 1.32
N TYR A 83 -14.43 -11.22 2.30
CA TYR A 83 -14.78 -11.33 3.72
C TYR A 83 -14.43 -10.10 4.55
N VAL A 84 -13.42 -9.32 4.16
CA VAL A 84 -13.01 -8.14 4.92
C VAL A 84 -13.68 -6.86 4.40
N PRO A 85 -13.93 -5.87 5.27
CA PRO A 85 -14.42 -4.57 4.83
C PRO A 85 -13.50 -3.92 3.79
N MET A 86 -14.09 -3.18 2.85
CA MET A 86 -13.30 -2.48 1.82
C MET A 86 -12.24 -1.54 2.42
N ALA A 87 -12.53 -0.92 3.56
CA ALA A 87 -11.58 -0.05 4.26
C ALA A 87 -10.29 -0.80 4.67
N ASP A 88 -10.40 -2.05 5.10
CA ASP A 88 -9.27 -2.90 5.47
C ASP A 88 -8.49 -3.31 4.22
N LEU A 89 -9.20 -3.73 3.18
CA LEU A 89 -8.59 -4.10 1.89
C LEU A 89 -7.83 -2.92 1.27
N MET A 90 -8.35 -1.69 1.41
CA MET A 90 -7.69 -0.48 0.96
C MET A 90 -6.35 -0.23 1.65
N GLN A 91 -6.20 -0.58 2.94
CA GLN A 91 -4.90 -0.47 3.63
C GLN A 91 -3.88 -1.46 3.07
N LEU A 92 -4.31 -2.67 2.70
CA LEU A 92 -3.43 -3.64 2.02
C LEU A 92 -3.06 -3.17 0.61
N MET A 93 -4.01 -2.59 -0.13
CA MET A 93 -3.73 -1.99 -1.44
C MET A 93 -2.77 -0.81 -1.34
N LEU A 94 -2.88 0.01 -0.28
CA LEU A 94 -1.95 1.10 0.01
C LEU A 94 -0.52 0.57 0.25
N LEU A 95 -0.38 -0.49 1.05
CA LEU A 95 0.89 -1.14 1.32
C LEU A 95 1.59 -1.57 0.02
N PHE A 96 0.91 -2.35 -0.82
CA PHE A 96 1.50 -2.84 -2.07
C PHE A 96 1.72 -1.72 -3.10
N THR A 97 0.86 -0.71 -3.13
CA THR A 97 1.07 0.46 -4.00
C THR A 97 2.29 1.26 -3.58
N SER A 98 2.52 1.43 -2.28
CA SER A 98 3.69 2.14 -1.73
C SER A 98 4.99 1.34 -1.95
N ARG A 99 4.95 0.01 -1.85
CA ARG A 99 6.08 -0.86 -2.18
C ARG A 99 6.44 -0.80 -3.67
N ALA A 100 5.45 -0.78 -4.55
CA ALA A 100 5.67 -0.64 -6.00
C ALA A 100 6.05 0.80 -6.41
N ASN A 101 5.72 1.81 -5.60
CA ASN A 101 5.99 3.22 -5.87
C ASN A 101 6.66 3.86 -4.64
N PRO A 102 7.98 3.72 -4.47
CA PRO A 102 8.69 4.23 -3.29
C PRO A 102 8.41 5.71 -2.99
N ILE A 103 8.30 6.55 -4.03
CA ILE A 103 7.96 7.97 -3.91
C ILE A 103 6.63 8.22 -3.18
N LEU A 104 5.63 7.34 -3.33
CA LEU A 104 4.38 7.42 -2.57
C LEU A 104 4.61 7.05 -1.11
N GLY A 105 5.32 5.95 -0.86
CA GLY A 105 5.60 5.49 0.49
C GLY A 105 6.41 6.52 1.28
N ASP A 106 7.42 7.12 0.66
CA ASP A 106 8.24 8.18 1.27
C ASP A 106 7.44 9.47 1.46
N PHE A 107 6.60 9.87 0.49
CA PHE A 107 5.70 11.01 0.68
C PHE A 107 4.77 10.83 1.89
N ILE A 108 4.23 9.64 2.10
CA ILE A 108 3.38 9.35 3.26
C ILE A 108 4.19 9.43 4.56
N ARG A 109 5.34 8.77 4.61
CA ARG A 109 6.20 8.71 5.79
C ARG A 109 6.78 10.06 6.19
N GLU A 110 7.25 10.84 5.22
CA GLU A 110 7.99 12.08 5.45
C GLU A 110 7.09 13.32 5.47
N ILE A 111 6.03 13.36 4.63
CA ILE A 111 5.21 14.56 4.45
C ILE A 111 3.85 14.43 5.12
N TYR A 112 3.11 13.34 4.86
CA TYR A 112 1.77 13.19 5.42
C TYR A 112 1.80 13.13 6.95
N TRP A 113 2.61 12.24 7.53
CA TRP A 113 2.66 12.10 8.99
C TRP A 113 3.26 13.31 9.70
N ALA A 114 4.26 13.96 9.11
CA ALA A 114 4.80 15.21 9.65
C ALA A 114 3.73 16.33 9.70
N ARG A 115 2.92 16.46 8.64
CA ARG A 115 1.81 17.42 8.59
C ARG A 115 0.70 17.05 9.56
N TYR A 116 0.35 15.77 9.66
CA TYR A 116 -0.67 15.29 10.59
C TYR A 116 -0.27 15.56 12.05
N ALA A 117 0.93 15.15 12.45
CA ALA A 117 1.47 15.36 13.80
C ALA A 117 1.66 16.85 14.14
N GLY A 118 2.00 17.68 13.13
CA GLY A 118 2.10 19.13 13.29
C GLY A 118 0.76 19.87 13.38
N GLY A 119 -0.39 19.16 13.35
CA GLY A 119 -1.72 19.77 13.46
C GLY A 119 -2.19 20.51 12.21
N TYR A 120 -1.49 20.36 11.08
CA TYR A 120 -1.92 20.95 9.82
C TYR A 120 -3.26 20.35 9.38
N GLN A 121 -4.13 21.19 8.84
CA GLN A 121 -5.46 20.74 8.42
C GLN A 121 -5.48 20.19 6.99
N GLN A 122 -4.49 20.54 6.16
CA GLN A 122 -4.53 20.27 4.73
C GLN A 122 -3.13 19.99 4.15
N ILE A 123 -3.10 19.24 3.04
CA ILE A 123 -1.92 19.03 2.19
C ILE A 123 -2.26 19.50 0.78
N SER A 124 -1.41 20.35 0.23
CA SER A 124 -1.55 20.89 -1.12
C SER A 124 -0.65 20.17 -2.13
N ASN A 125 -1.06 20.22 -3.41
CA ASN A 125 -0.25 19.76 -4.53
C ASN A 125 1.07 20.56 -4.64
N GLU A 126 1.09 21.82 -4.19
CA GLU A 126 2.31 22.62 -4.14
C GLU A 126 3.28 22.10 -3.07
N GLY A 127 2.77 21.70 -1.90
CA GLY A 127 3.59 21.02 -0.89
C GLY A 127 4.13 19.68 -1.40
N ALA A 128 3.33 18.92 -2.15
CA ALA A 128 3.80 17.69 -2.81
C ALA A 128 4.81 17.98 -3.93
N ARG A 129 4.67 19.10 -4.66
CA ARG A 129 5.62 19.55 -5.68
C ARG A 129 7.00 19.80 -5.07
N ALA A 130 7.06 20.54 -3.97
CA ALA A 130 8.31 20.82 -3.27
C ALA A 130 9.02 19.53 -2.81
N PHE A 131 8.27 18.52 -2.38
CA PHE A 131 8.82 17.20 -2.07
C PHE A 131 9.43 16.51 -3.30
N VAL A 132 8.74 16.55 -4.45
CA VAL A 132 9.24 15.94 -5.70
C VAL A 132 10.48 16.67 -6.21
N GLU A 133 10.49 18.01 -6.17
CA GLU A 133 11.63 18.82 -6.60
C GLU A 133 12.86 18.54 -5.72
N ARG A 134 12.69 18.52 -4.40
CA ARG A 134 13.77 18.12 -3.48
C ARG A 134 14.30 16.73 -3.77
N ALA A 135 13.41 15.76 -4.02
CA ALA A 135 13.85 14.41 -4.35
C ALA A 135 14.66 14.34 -5.67
N ILE A 136 14.36 15.21 -6.64
CA ILE A 136 15.16 15.33 -7.87
C ILE A 136 16.53 15.92 -7.55
N ASP A 137 16.59 16.97 -6.74
CA ASP A 137 17.84 17.63 -6.33
C ASP A 137 18.72 16.68 -5.49
N ASP A 138 18.10 15.80 -4.69
CA ASP A 138 18.75 14.74 -3.90
C ASP A 138 19.14 13.51 -4.75
N ASN A 139 19.01 13.57 -6.09
CA ASN A 139 19.32 12.49 -7.02
C ASN A 139 18.54 11.17 -6.77
N ARG A 140 17.34 11.27 -6.18
CA ARG A 140 16.45 10.12 -5.98
C ARG A 140 15.75 9.68 -7.26
N THR A 141 15.86 10.41 -8.37
CA THR A 141 15.34 10.04 -9.69
C THR A 141 16.49 9.66 -10.64
N SER A 142 16.26 8.73 -11.58
CA SER A 142 17.27 8.33 -12.58
C SER A 142 17.63 9.44 -13.57
N LYS A 143 16.72 10.40 -13.75
CA LYS A 143 16.86 11.56 -14.62
C LYS A 143 16.07 12.72 -14.04
N ARG A 144 16.46 13.94 -14.41
CA ARG A 144 15.65 15.12 -14.13
C ARG A 144 14.30 15.02 -14.85
N TRP A 145 13.22 15.30 -14.14
CA TRP A 145 11.87 15.31 -14.70
C TRP A 145 11.51 16.70 -15.24
N SER A 146 10.66 16.75 -16.26
CA SER A 146 10.12 18.03 -16.74
C SER A 146 9.15 18.61 -15.71
N GLU A 147 8.92 19.92 -15.75
CA GLU A 147 7.96 20.58 -14.86
C GLU A 147 6.55 19.97 -14.95
N THR A 148 6.12 19.58 -16.16
CA THR A 148 4.82 18.93 -16.36
C THR A 148 4.77 17.56 -15.66
N THR A 149 5.86 16.80 -15.72
CA THR A 149 6.00 15.52 -15.03
C THR A 149 5.97 15.72 -13.51
N VAL A 150 6.72 16.68 -12.98
CA VAL A 150 6.74 17.03 -11.55
C VAL A 150 5.34 17.38 -11.06
N ARG A 151 4.66 18.30 -11.76
CA ARG A 151 3.28 18.72 -11.42
C ARG A 151 2.31 17.54 -11.41
N ARG A 152 2.44 16.62 -12.39
CA ARG A 152 1.58 15.44 -12.46
C ARG A 152 1.86 14.46 -11.32
N VAL A 153 3.12 14.14 -11.02
CA VAL A 153 3.47 13.26 -9.89
C VAL A 153 2.96 13.85 -8.58
N ALA A 154 3.18 15.14 -8.34
CA ALA A 154 2.71 15.83 -7.14
C ALA A 154 1.19 15.70 -6.94
N ALA A 155 0.40 15.96 -8.00
CA ALA A 155 -1.04 15.78 -7.97
C ALA A 155 -1.46 14.31 -7.74
N TYR A 156 -0.66 13.37 -8.24
CA TYR A 156 -0.92 11.94 -8.08
C TYR A 156 -0.59 11.43 -6.68
N LEU A 157 0.42 11.99 -6.01
CA LEU A 157 0.72 11.69 -4.61
C LEU A 157 -0.46 12.03 -3.71
N THR A 158 -0.98 13.26 -3.80
CA THR A 158 -2.16 13.66 -3.00
C THR A 158 -3.43 12.93 -3.44
N GLY A 159 -3.58 12.63 -4.73
CA GLY A 159 -4.67 11.82 -5.26
C GLY A 159 -4.67 10.39 -4.71
N CYS A 160 -3.53 9.71 -4.68
CA CYS A 160 -3.39 8.39 -4.08
C CYS A 160 -3.73 8.38 -2.60
N CYS A 161 -3.24 9.38 -1.84
CA CYS A 161 -3.59 9.52 -0.43
C CYS A 161 -5.11 9.71 -0.26
N ALA A 162 -5.78 10.39 -1.18
CA ALA A 162 -7.24 10.52 -1.15
C ALA A 162 -7.97 9.21 -1.50
N ASP A 163 -7.48 8.48 -2.50
CA ASP A 163 -8.03 7.18 -2.88
C ASP A 163 -7.99 6.18 -1.73
N TYR A 164 -6.90 6.20 -0.93
CA TYR A 164 -6.71 5.32 0.23
C TYR A 164 -7.24 5.86 1.56
N GLY A 165 -7.87 7.03 1.56
CA GLY A 165 -8.56 7.59 2.74
C GLY A 165 -7.68 8.36 3.73
N LEU A 166 -6.43 8.66 3.37
CA LEU A 166 -5.56 9.54 4.16
C LEU A 166 -5.96 11.01 3.99
N LEU A 167 -6.43 11.39 2.80
CA LEU A 167 -6.88 12.74 2.46
C LEU A 167 -8.33 12.72 1.99
N GLU A 168 -9.01 13.88 2.04
CA GLU A 168 -10.37 13.98 1.52
C GLU A 168 -10.45 13.67 0.01
N LYS A 169 -11.56 13.05 -0.39
CA LYS A 169 -11.84 12.64 -1.77
C LYS A 169 -12.16 13.83 -2.69
N GLY A 170 -12.18 13.57 -4.00
CA GLY A 170 -12.55 14.52 -5.05
C GLY A 170 -11.34 15.09 -5.81
N ALA A 171 -11.57 15.82 -6.90
CA ALA A 171 -10.51 16.49 -7.63
C ALA A 171 -10.17 17.82 -6.94
N LYS A 172 -9.09 17.85 -6.14
CA LYS A 172 -8.67 19.04 -5.40
C LYS A 172 -7.17 19.24 -5.48
N SER A 173 -6.74 20.50 -5.51
CA SER A 173 -5.33 20.91 -5.39
C SER A 173 -4.89 21.09 -3.94
N ASN A 174 -5.83 21.18 -3.02
CA ASN A 174 -5.59 21.24 -1.58
C ASN A 174 -6.62 20.35 -0.89
N ARG A 175 -6.15 19.41 -0.07
CA ARG A 175 -6.99 18.36 0.52
C ARG A 175 -6.89 18.39 2.02
N ARG A 176 -8.04 18.39 2.70
CA ARG A 176 -8.11 18.15 4.14
C ARG A 176 -7.48 16.80 4.51
N ILE A 177 -6.69 16.81 5.59
CA ILE A 177 -6.11 15.61 6.19
C ILE A 177 -7.19 14.87 6.97
N LEU A 178 -7.32 13.56 6.77
CA LEU A 178 -8.24 12.70 7.50
C LEU A 178 -7.48 11.89 8.56
N PRO A 179 -8.08 11.61 9.73
CA PRO A 179 -7.52 10.65 10.67
C PRO A 179 -7.35 9.28 10.01
N TYR A 180 -6.17 8.69 10.16
CA TYR A 180 -5.84 7.39 9.60
C TYR A 180 -5.23 6.52 10.69
N ARG A 181 -5.70 5.28 10.82
CA ARG A 181 -5.21 4.31 11.79
C ARG A 181 -5.13 2.95 11.14
N VAL A 182 -4.08 2.19 11.44
CA VAL A 182 -3.97 0.81 10.98
C VAL A 182 -5.17 -0.01 11.49
N THR A 183 -5.70 -0.89 10.66
CA THR A 183 -6.72 -1.85 11.11
C THR A 183 -6.07 -3.14 11.61
N PRO A 184 -6.73 -3.90 12.51
CA PRO A 184 -6.21 -5.19 12.97
C PRO A 184 -5.91 -6.17 11.82
N THR A 185 -6.72 -6.12 10.76
CA THR A 185 -6.50 -6.90 9.53
C THR A 185 -5.20 -6.51 8.85
N ALA A 186 -4.96 -5.22 8.66
CA ALA A 186 -3.77 -4.71 8.00
C ALA A 186 -2.50 -4.95 8.82
N SER A 187 -2.57 -4.77 10.15
CA SER A 187 -1.44 -5.02 11.04
C SER A 187 -1.11 -6.51 11.14
N ALA A 188 -2.10 -7.40 11.26
CA ALA A 188 -1.88 -8.84 11.26
C ALA A 188 -1.28 -9.31 9.92
N TYR A 189 -1.82 -8.83 8.80
CA TYR A 189 -1.28 -9.15 7.48
C TYR A 189 0.17 -8.70 7.33
N LEU A 190 0.47 -7.45 7.67
CA LEU A 190 1.82 -6.89 7.53
C LEU A 190 2.82 -7.64 8.41
N ALA A 191 2.46 -7.96 9.66
CA ALA A 191 3.32 -8.74 10.55
C ALA A 191 3.69 -10.11 9.95
N TYR A 192 2.69 -10.86 9.48
CA TYR A 192 2.93 -12.17 8.88
C TYR A 192 3.62 -12.10 7.51
N ASP A 193 3.36 -11.07 6.71
CA ASP A 193 4.03 -10.87 5.42
C ASP A 193 5.53 -10.59 5.62
N LEU A 194 5.89 -9.79 6.63
CA LEU A 194 7.28 -9.55 7.00
C LEU A 194 7.95 -10.80 7.59
N HIS A 195 7.24 -11.54 8.45
CA HIS A 195 7.72 -12.81 9.00
C HIS A 195 7.98 -13.85 7.90
N SER A 196 7.06 -14.00 6.95
CA SER A 196 7.16 -14.95 5.83
C SER A 196 8.30 -14.60 4.88
N LYS A 197 8.73 -13.33 4.84
CA LYS A 197 9.95 -12.88 4.14
C LYS A 197 11.24 -13.15 4.92
N GLY A 198 11.17 -13.80 6.07
CA GLY A 198 12.32 -14.19 6.89
C GLY A 198 12.88 -13.08 7.77
N LEU A 199 12.14 -11.99 7.98
CA LEU A 199 12.58 -10.94 8.91
C LEU A 199 12.51 -11.47 10.35
N GLY A 200 13.61 -11.31 11.10
CA GLY A 200 13.62 -11.54 12.53
C GLY A 200 12.77 -10.49 13.29
N ASP A 201 12.31 -10.85 14.48
CA ASP A 201 11.34 -10.06 15.25
C ASP A 201 11.74 -8.58 15.40
N ASN A 202 13.01 -8.30 15.73
CA ASN A 202 13.49 -6.91 15.86
C ASN A 202 13.47 -6.11 14.53
N ALA A 203 13.82 -6.75 13.42
CA ALA A 203 13.80 -6.12 12.10
C ALA A 203 12.35 -5.87 11.64
N LEU A 204 11.45 -6.80 11.96
CA LEU A 204 10.02 -6.64 11.70
C LEU A 204 9.45 -5.43 12.44
N LEU A 205 9.74 -5.29 13.75
CA LEU A 205 9.22 -4.19 14.57
C LEU A 205 9.67 -2.79 14.12
N THR A 206 10.77 -2.72 13.37
CA THR A 206 11.35 -1.46 12.87
C THR A 206 11.19 -1.30 11.36
N HIS A 207 10.45 -2.20 10.71
CA HIS A 207 10.29 -2.17 9.26
C HIS A 207 9.54 -0.91 8.81
N GLN A 208 10.03 -0.27 7.76
CA GLN A 208 9.52 1.01 7.27
C GLN A 208 8.04 0.99 6.85
N ASP A 209 7.49 -0.18 6.51
CA ASP A 209 6.08 -0.30 6.11
C ASP A 209 5.11 0.06 7.25
N TRP A 210 5.51 -0.11 8.51
CA TRP A 210 4.71 0.34 9.65
C TRP A 210 4.52 1.85 9.67
N GLN A 211 5.52 2.59 9.16
CA GLN A 211 5.47 4.06 9.10
C GLN A 211 4.47 4.55 8.04
N LEU A 212 4.00 3.70 7.11
CA LEU A 212 2.85 4.06 6.26
C LEU A 212 1.61 4.36 7.10
N PHE A 213 1.51 3.75 8.28
CA PHE A 213 0.44 3.94 9.26
C PHE A 213 0.85 4.85 10.44
N GLY A 214 2.01 5.53 10.35
CA GLY A 214 2.48 6.46 11.36
C GLY A 214 2.98 5.78 12.63
N MET A 215 3.26 4.48 12.58
CA MET A 215 3.62 3.69 13.75
C MET A 215 5.13 3.71 14.01
N SER A 216 5.49 4.04 15.24
CA SER A 216 6.82 3.81 15.82
C SER A 216 7.02 2.34 16.20
N ARG A 217 8.23 1.96 16.59
CA ARG A 217 8.51 0.60 17.10
C ARG A 217 7.59 0.26 18.28
N GLU A 218 7.39 1.21 19.17
CA GLU A 218 6.58 1.07 20.38
C GLU A 218 5.11 0.87 20.01
N ASP A 219 4.59 1.65 19.05
CA ASP A 219 3.22 1.48 18.54
C ASP A 219 3.02 0.09 17.92
N VAL A 220 4.02 -0.42 17.19
CA VAL A 220 3.97 -1.76 16.60
C VAL A 220 3.93 -2.81 17.69
N ILE A 221 4.78 -2.73 18.73
CA ILE A 221 4.75 -3.66 19.85
C ILE A 221 3.36 -3.70 20.50
N ASP A 222 2.77 -2.54 20.75
CA ASP A 222 1.45 -2.46 21.38
C ASP A 222 0.32 -2.98 20.47
N GLU A 223 0.43 -2.76 19.16
CA GLU A 223 -0.48 -3.36 18.20
C GLU A 223 -0.35 -4.89 18.14
N LEU A 224 0.87 -5.43 18.13
CA LEU A 224 1.07 -6.88 18.14
C LEU A 224 0.57 -7.51 19.45
N LYS A 225 0.69 -6.83 20.60
CA LYS A 225 0.06 -7.26 21.86
C LYS A 225 -1.46 -7.33 21.72
N ARG A 226 -2.10 -6.32 21.10
CA ARG A 226 -3.55 -6.35 20.82
C ARG A 226 -3.95 -7.51 19.90
N LEU A 227 -3.16 -7.80 18.86
CA LEU A 227 -3.38 -8.97 18.00
C LEU A 227 -3.16 -10.29 18.73
N SER A 228 -2.26 -10.33 19.72
CA SER A 228 -2.03 -11.51 20.55
C SER A 228 -3.27 -11.88 21.38
N LEU A 229 -3.98 -10.88 21.90
CA LEU A 229 -5.27 -11.07 22.60
C LEU A 229 -6.36 -11.67 21.69
N LYS A 230 -6.29 -11.43 20.37
CA LYS A 230 -7.17 -12.04 19.37
C LYS A 230 -6.71 -13.44 18.93
N GLY A 231 -5.62 -13.93 19.49
CA GLY A 231 -5.13 -15.27 19.22
C GLY A 231 -4.38 -15.43 17.91
N HIS A 232 -3.97 -14.34 17.24
CA HIS A 232 -3.17 -14.43 16.00
C HIS A 232 -1.70 -14.75 16.24
N MET A 233 -1.16 -14.38 17.39
CA MET A 233 0.27 -14.56 17.73
C MET A 233 0.46 -14.53 19.25
N ILE A 234 1.68 -14.78 19.71
CA ILE A 234 2.11 -14.63 21.10
C ILE A 234 3.25 -13.62 21.12
N VAL A 235 3.10 -12.53 21.88
CA VAL A 235 4.14 -11.50 21.99
C VAL A 235 4.71 -11.53 23.39
N GLN A 236 6.02 -11.72 23.49
CA GLN A 236 6.78 -11.65 24.74
C GLN A 236 7.78 -10.51 24.61
N ALA A 237 7.66 -9.49 25.47
CA ALA A 237 8.57 -8.35 25.49
C ALA A 237 9.18 -8.19 26.88
N ALA A 238 10.51 -8.13 26.95
CA ALA A 238 11.26 -7.90 28.18
C ALA A 238 12.44 -6.95 27.88
N GLY A 239 12.35 -5.72 28.38
CA GLY A 239 13.28 -4.65 27.98
C GLY A 239 13.25 -4.44 26.47
N ASP A 240 14.42 -4.42 25.84
CA ASP A 240 14.56 -4.26 24.39
C ASP A 240 14.35 -5.56 23.58
N VAL A 241 14.25 -6.70 24.27
CA VAL A 241 14.09 -8.01 23.63
C VAL A 241 12.60 -8.30 23.43
N VAL A 242 12.21 -8.49 22.17
CA VAL A 242 10.88 -8.95 21.80
C VAL A 242 11.00 -10.27 21.06
N ARG A 243 10.16 -11.23 21.45
CA ARG A 243 9.98 -12.51 20.78
C ARG A 243 8.53 -12.67 20.34
N ILE A 244 8.33 -13.06 19.09
CA ILE A 244 7.02 -13.28 18.50
C ILE A 244 6.86 -14.78 18.19
N GLY A 245 5.87 -15.41 18.83
CA GLY A 245 5.41 -16.75 18.52
C GLY A 245 4.28 -16.70 17.50
N TRP A 246 4.52 -17.26 16.31
CA TRP A 246 3.57 -17.26 15.20
C TRP A 246 2.65 -18.49 15.28
N LYS A 247 1.33 -18.27 15.28
CA LYS A 247 0.33 -19.33 15.42
C LYS A 247 -0.14 -19.91 14.09
N HIS A 248 -0.02 -19.16 13.01
CA HIS A 248 -0.38 -19.60 11.66
C HIS A 248 0.89 -20.00 10.91
N GLN A 249 0.85 -21.16 10.25
CA GLN A 249 2.02 -21.72 9.55
C GLN A 249 2.29 -21.04 8.20
N SER A 250 1.32 -20.30 7.65
CA SER A 250 1.46 -19.61 6.37
C SER A 250 0.56 -18.36 6.30
N MET A 251 0.82 -17.51 5.28
CA MET A 251 -0.02 -16.37 4.96
C MET A 251 -1.45 -16.78 4.60
N GLU A 252 -1.61 -17.92 3.92
CA GLU A 252 -2.90 -18.49 3.56
C GLU A 252 -3.70 -18.86 4.81
N ALA A 253 -3.06 -19.51 5.78
CA ALA A 253 -3.70 -19.88 7.04
C ALA A 253 -4.14 -18.64 7.83
N LEU A 254 -3.33 -17.57 7.86
CA LEU A 254 -3.75 -16.29 8.43
C LEU A 254 -4.96 -15.73 7.69
N CYS A 255 -4.92 -15.65 6.36
CA CYS A 255 -6.01 -15.09 5.57
C CYS A 255 -7.32 -15.85 5.82
N ASP A 256 -7.27 -17.18 5.92
CA ASP A 256 -8.44 -18.01 6.21
C ASP A 256 -9.06 -17.72 7.59
N VAL A 257 -8.24 -17.36 8.58
CA VAL A 257 -8.69 -17.00 9.94
C VAL A 257 -9.27 -15.58 9.95
N ILE A 258 -8.60 -14.63 9.30
CA ILE A 258 -9.13 -13.26 9.14
C ILE A 258 -10.48 -13.28 8.42
N SER A 259 -10.62 -14.11 7.38
CA SER A 259 -11.86 -14.23 6.60
C SER A 259 -13.04 -14.85 7.36
N LYS A 260 -12.80 -15.44 8.54
CA LYS A 260 -13.83 -16.07 9.38
C LYS A 260 -14.17 -15.24 10.63
N SER A 261 -13.48 -14.12 10.84
CA SER A 261 -13.62 -13.24 12.00
C SER A 261 -14.67 -12.15 11.73
#